data_AF-A0A842HRI0-F1
#
_entry.id   AF-A0A842HRI0-F1
#
_cell.length_a   1.000
_cell.length_b   1.000
_cell.length_c   1.000
_cell.angle_alpha   90.00
_cell.angle_beta   90.00
_cell.angle_gamma   90.00
#
_symmetry.space_group_name_H-M   'P 1'
#
loop_
_entity.id
_entity.type
_entity.pdbx_description
1 polymer ?
#
loop_
_entity_poly.entity_id
_entity_poly.type
_entity_poly.pdbx_seq_one_letter_code
_entity_poly.pdbx_strand_id
1 'polypeptide(L)'
;MLDPRADNVKTRTPLTQALTTKFSTLALIGVLATSGVAGATETGRIKVTDINTTTHPFTTLHCARQPLQVRFFGNLAEVVINNQSRILVQAISASGARYVAPNDDTTELWGKGPFATVTWSGQTLPLCAPAGAIIPPFRASGNEPFWAITYNGWQVTLTRPGHPDQTRDAQISETTSRGQTLQAGQGPHAWKITASDSVCTDTMTGMPHPQTVTLNQGDQTYTGCGGAPERLLQGATWRVTHINDAPVSATSSAEITFLPNNQLAGNSGCNRFFGSYTLTGESLTVKGLGSTRMACAPNDMALEDRLLQNLSQLEGFTLDEPDVLTLRTAGGAIRATTRPL
;
A
#
# COMPACT_ATOMS: atom_id res chain seq x y z
N MET A 1 -19.10 24.14 -76.26
CA MET A 1 -19.30 23.25 -77.41
C MET A 1 -19.44 21.84 -76.86
N LEU A 2 -20.69 21.36 -76.81
CA LEU A 2 -21.19 19.97 -76.77
C LEU A 2 -20.50 18.90 -75.86
N ASP A 3 -21.31 18.46 -74.88
CA ASP A 3 -21.51 17.18 -74.15
C ASP A 3 -21.25 15.86 -74.97
N PRO A 4 -21.37 14.58 -74.48
CA PRO A 4 -21.40 13.94 -73.14
C PRO A 4 -20.55 12.64 -73.01
N ARG A 5 -20.56 12.03 -71.79
CA ARG A 5 -20.71 10.57 -71.45
C ARG A 5 -19.65 9.95 -70.50
N ALA A 6 -20.19 9.49 -69.36
CA ALA A 6 -19.94 8.28 -68.56
C ALA A 6 -18.57 7.57 -68.60
N ASP A 7 -17.98 7.35 -67.41
CA ASP A 7 -17.63 5.99 -66.96
C ASP A 7 -17.38 5.88 -65.45
N ASN A 8 -17.83 4.77 -64.88
CA ASN A 8 -17.69 4.35 -63.49
C ASN A 8 -16.26 3.85 -63.21
N VAL A 9 -15.59 4.38 -62.17
CA VAL A 9 -14.44 3.70 -61.56
C VAL A 9 -14.53 3.75 -60.03
N LYS A 10 -14.75 2.57 -59.44
CA LYS A 10 -14.62 2.29 -58.01
C LYS A 10 -13.12 2.25 -57.65
N THR A 11 -12.67 3.09 -56.73
CA THR A 11 -11.38 2.95 -56.05
C THR A 11 -11.59 2.57 -54.58
N ARG A 12 -11.01 1.43 -54.21
CA ARG A 12 -11.04 0.84 -52.87
C ARG A 12 -9.99 1.52 -51.98
N THR A 13 -10.40 1.93 -50.78
CA THR A 13 -9.52 2.33 -49.67
C THR A 13 -9.33 1.11 -48.74
N PRO A 14 -8.12 0.82 -48.23
CA PRO A 14 -7.88 -0.33 -47.36
C PRO A 14 -8.29 -0.02 -45.90
N LEU A 15 -9.08 -0.92 -45.31
CA LEU A 15 -9.32 -1.02 -43.87
C LEU A 15 -8.32 -2.00 -43.25
N THR A 16 -7.54 -1.56 -42.27
CA THR A 16 -6.78 -2.42 -41.36
C THR A 16 -7.55 -2.49 -40.04
N GLN A 17 -8.23 -3.61 -39.78
CA GLN A 17 -8.95 -3.85 -38.52
C GLN A 17 -8.02 -4.48 -37.48
N ALA A 18 -8.04 -3.92 -36.28
CA ALA A 18 -7.39 -4.44 -35.08
C ALA A 18 -8.14 -5.65 -34.51
N LEU A 19 -7.42 -6.74 -34.23
CA LEU A 19 -7.97 -7.90 -33.53
C LEU A 19 -8.08 -7.63 -32.03
N THR A 20 -9.28 -7.80 -31.49
CA THR A 20 -9.57 -7.94 -30.06
C THR A 20 -9.76 -9.41 -29.74
N THR A 21 -9.03 -9.95 -28.77
CA THR A 21 -9.15 -11.35 -28.34
C THR A 21 -10.01 -11.43 -27.09
N LYS A 22 -11.21 -12.03 -27.21
CA LYS A 22 -12.03 -12.50 -26.10
C LYS A 22 -11.66 -13.95 -25.80
N PHE A 23 -11.40 -14.29 -24.55
CA PHE A 23 -11.28 -15.69 -24.11
C PHE A 23 -12.62 -16.16 -23.53
N SER A 24 -13.20 -17.19 -24.17
CA SER A 24 -14.38 -17.93 -23.71
C SER A 24 -13.95 -19.18 -22.94
N THR A 25 -14.66 -19.46 -21.86
CA THR A 25 -14.55 -20.62 -20.98
C THR A 25 -15.15 -21.87 -21.65
N LEU A 26 -14.46 -23.02 -21.60
CA LEU A 26 -15.06 -24.32 -21.91
C LEU A 26 -14.91 -25.29 -20.74
N ALA A 27 -16.04 -25.88 -20.35
CA ALA A 27 -16.14 -27.06 -19.51
C ALA A 27 -16.05 -28.32 -20.38
N LEU A 28 -15.51 -29.43 -19.87
CA LEU A 28 -15.66 -30.74 -20.50
C LEU A 28 -15.87 -31.86 -19.47
N ILE A 29 -16.91 -32.65 -19.76
CA ILE A 29 -17.43 -33.83 -19.07
C ILE A 29 -16.55 -35.05 -19.40
N GLY A 30 -16.48 -36.01 -18.45
CA GLY A 30 -15.54 -37.13 -18.43
C GLY A 30 -15.85 -38.33 -19.33
N VAL A 31 -14.92 -39.30 -19.32
CA VAL A 31 -15.04 -40.63 -19.93
C VAL A 31 -14.45 -41.68 -18.98
N LEU A 32 -15.15 -42.82 -18.88
CA LEU A 32 -14.85 -43.98 -18.04
C LEU A 32 -13.56 -44.72 -18.43
N ALA A 33 -12.88 -45.25 -17.41
CA ALA A 33 -11.68 -46.08 -17.50
C ALA A 33 -12.01 -47.54 -17.82
N THR A 34 -11.22 -48.14 -18.71
CA THR A 34 -11.04 -49.60 -18.81
C THR A 34 -9.61 -49.96 -18.40
N SER A 35 -9.53 -51.00 -17.59
CA SER A 35 -8.32 -51.52 -16.95
C SER A 35 -7.40 -52.27 -17.92
N GLY A 36 -6.11 -51.98 -17.85
CA GLY A 36 -5.04 -52.80 -18.41
C GLY A 36 -3.80 -52.70 -17.53
N VAL A 37 -3.45 -53.78 -16.84
CA VAL A 37 -2.21 -53.90 -16.06
C VAL A 37 -1.12 -54.47 -16.98
N ALA A 38 -0.04 -53.74 -17.19
CA ALA A 38 1.24 -54.30 -17.60
C ALA A 38 2.35 -53.40 -17.05
N GLY A 39 3.21 -54.00 -16.22
CA GLY A 39 4.29 -53.31 -15.53
C GLY A 39 5.27 -52.68 -16.51
N ALA A 40 5.44 -51.37 -16.37
CA ALA A 40 6.65 -50.67 -16.77
C ALA A 40 7.16 -49.96 -15.52
N THR A 41 8.41 -50.21 -15.18
CA THR A 41 9.16 -49.46 -14.17
C THR A 41 9.21 -48.00 -14.64
N GLU A 42 8.26 -47.18 -14.20
CA GLU A 42 8.36 -45.73 -14.32
C GLU A 42 9.51 -45.30 -13.42
N THR A 43 10.71 -45.19 -13.98
CA THR A 43 11.71 -44.26 -13.47
C THR A 43 11.06 -42.89 -13.51
N GLY A 44 10.50 -42.48 -12.36
CA GLY A 44 9.77 -41.23 -12.21
C GLY A 44 10.59 -40.09 -12.80
N ARG A 45 10.13 -39.52 -13.91
CA ARG A 45 10.75 -38.31 -14.45
C ARG A 45 10.54 -37.23 -13.42
N ILE A 46 11.60 -36.87 -12.71
CA ILE A 46 11.60 -35.69 -11.86
C ILE A 46 11.32 -34.50 -12.77
N LYS A 47 10.11 -33.94 -12.66
CA LYS A 47 9.75 -32.72 -13.38
C LYS A 47 10.37 -31.55 -12.63
N VAL A 48 11.63 -31.27 -12.92
CA VAL A 48 12.30 -30.06 -12.43
C VAL A 48 11.62 -28.88 -13.10
N THR A 49 10.90 -28.08 -12.31
CA THR A 49 10.35 -26.82 -12.78
C THR A 49 11.39 -25.75 -12.46
N ASP A 50 11.95 -25.12 -13.48
CA ASP A 50 12.87 -24.00 -13.28
C ASP A 50 12.12 -22.84 -12.62
N ILE A 51 12.56 -22.45 -11.42
CA ILE A 51 12.06 -21.30 -10.68
C ILE A 51 12.94 -20.11 -11.05
N ASN A 52 12.47 -19.26 -11.95
CA ASN A 52 13.16 -18.04 -12.35
C ASN A 52 12.18 -16.87 -12.46
N THR A 53 12.68 -15.67 -12.77
CA THR A 53 11.87 -14.44 -12.86
C THR A 53 10.87 -14.45 -14.01
N THR A 54 11.04 -15.32 -15.01
CA THR A 54 10.13 -15.49 -16.14
C THR A 54 9.00 -16.47 -15.81
N THR A 55 9.30 -17.57 -15.13
CA THR A 55 8.31 -18.60 -14.78
C THR A 55 7.51 -18.23 -13.53
N HIS A 56 8.15 -17.60 -12.55
CA HIS A 56 7.56 -17.21 -11.26
C HIS A 56 8.06 -15.81 -10.90
N PRO A 57 7.55 -14.76 -11.58
CA PRO A 57 7.95 -13.39 -11.30
C PRO A 57 7.57 -12.97 -9.88
N PHE A 58 8.39 -12.12 -9.28
CA PHE A 58 8.02 -11.46 -8.03
C PHE A 58 6.92 -10.43 -8.28
N THR A 59 5.96 -10.42 -7.37
CA THR A 59 5.00 -9.33 -7.19
C THR A 59 5.46 -8.49 -6.01
N THR A 60 5.41 -7.17 -6.15
CA THR A 60 5.71 -6.24 -5.06
C THR A 60 4.41 -5.84 -4.36
N LEU A 61 4.38 -6.02 -3.04
CA LEU A 61 3.40 -5.45 -2.13
C LEU A 61 4.08 -4.39 -1.25
N HIS A 62 3.29 -3.46 -0.75
CA HIS A 62 3.72 -2.36 0.10
C HIS A 62 3.01 -2.44 1.45
N CYS A 63 3.75 -2.87 2.47
CA CYS A 63 3.34 -2.91 3.88
C CYS A 63 3.54 -1.51 4.47
N ALA A 64 2.62 -0.59 4.16
CA ALA A 64 2.85 0.84 4.23
C ALA A 64 4.08 1.22 3.39
N ARG A 65 5.14 1.81 3.97
CA ARG A 65 6.36 2.15 3.23
C ARG A 65 7.32 0.98 2.99
N GLN A 66 7.14 -0.16 3.67
CA GLN A 66 8.04 -1.31 3.55
C GLN A 66 7.69 -2.09 2.27
N PRO A 67 8.58 -2.15 1.26
CA PRO A 67 8.38 -3.04 0.13
C PRO A 67 8.57 -4.49 0.58
N LEU A 68 7.74 -5.36 0.04
CA LEU A 68 7.78 -6.80 0.18
C LEU A 68 7.66 -7.40 -1.21
N GLN A 69 8.60 -8.26 -1.58
CA GLN A 69 8.49 -9.04 -2.83
C GLN A 69 8.04 -10.45 -2.49
N VAL A 70 7.06 -10.95 -3.22
CA VAL A 70 6.55 -12.31 -3.05
C VAL A 70 6.39 -13.00 -4.39
N ARG A 71 6.75 -14.28 -4.45
CA ARG A 71 6.38 -15.18 -5.55
C ARG A 71 5.88 -16.50 -4.99
N PHE A 72 4.94 -17.11 -5.70
CA PHE A 72 4.33 -18.37 -5.31
C PHE A 72 4.72 -19.46 -6.31
N PHE A 73 5.05 -20.66 -5.84
CA PHE A 73 5.34 -21.82 -6.67
C PHE A 73 4.82 -23.09 -6.01
N GLY A 74 3.64 -23.53 -6.44
CA GLY A 74 2.91 -24.63 -5.80
C GLY A 74 2.42 -24.25 -4.40
N ASN A 75 2.80 -25.03 -3.40
CA ASN A 75 2.49 -24.81 -1.99
C ASN A 75 3.54 -23.97 -1.25
N LEU A 76 4.51 -23.40 -1.97
CA LEU A 76 5.58 -22.58 -1.42
C LEU A 76 5.38 -21.12 -1.81
N ALA A 77 5.75 -20.23 -0.89
CA ALA A 77 5.89 -18.80 -1.14
C ALA A 77 7.32 -18.39 -0.79
N GLU A 78 7.99 -17.72 -1.70
CA GLU A 78 9.23 -17.00 -1.36
C GLU A 78 8.88 -15.54 -1.09
N VAL A 79 9.28 -15.07 0.09
CA VAL A 79 9.05 -13.69 0.55
C VAL A 79 10.40 -13.04 0.80
N VAL A 80 10.60 -11.86 0.22
CA VAL A 80 11.81 -11.06 0.37
C VAL A 80 11.46 -9.70 1.00
N ILE A 81 12.10 -9.40 2.13
CA ILE A 81 11.96 -8.14 2.87
C ILE A 81 13.36 -7.69 3.28
N ASN A 82 13.73 -6.44 3.00
CA ASN A 82 15.06 -5.89 3.35
C ASN A 82 16.22 -6.79 2.89
N ASN A 83 16.14 -7.30 1.66
CA ASN A 83 17.09 -8.24 1.04
C ASN A 83 17.26 -9.59 1.77
N GLN A 84 16.39 -9.91 2.74
CA GLN A 84 16.33 -11.23 3.38
C GLN A 84 15.22 -12.05 2.74
N SER A 85 15.57 -13.21 2.18
CA SER A 85 14.61 -14.15 1.60
C SER A 85 14.24 -15.24 2.61
N ARG A 86 12.96 -15.62 2.65
CA ARG A 86 12.47 -16.80 3.36
C ARG A 86 11.51 -17.58 2.47
N ILE A 87 11.63 -18.91 2.53
CA ILE A 87 10.66 -19.83 1.95
C ILE A 87 9.63 -20.16 3.02
N LEU A 88 8.36 -19.94 2.70
CA LEU A 88 7.22 -20.25 3.54
C LEU A 88 6.42 -21.38 2.88
N VAL A 89 5.85 -22.25 3.70
CA VAL A 89 5.04 -23.39 3.27
C VAL A 89 3.58 -23.11 3.58
N GLN A 90 2.69 -23.45 2.64
CA GLN A 90 1.26 -23.29 2.83
C GLN A 90 0.77 -24.07 4.05
N ALA A 91 0.02 -23.38 4.92
CA ALA A 91 -0.61 -23.95 6.10
C ALA A 91 -2.14 -23.92 5.95
N ILE A 92 -2.83 -24.79 6.68
CA ILE A 92 -4.30 -24.84 6.69
C ILE A 92 -4.84 -23.51 7.24
N SER A 93 -5.87 -22.97 6.58
CA SER A 93 -6.59 -21.76 6.95
C SER A 93 -8.07 -21.91 6.67
N ALA A 94 -8.90 -21.22 7.47
CA ALA A 94 -10.36 -21.19 7.25
C ALA A 94 -10.77 -20.28 6.07
N SER A 95 -9.96 -19.28 5.75
CA SER A 95 -10.16 -18.35 4.63
C SER A 95 -8.83 -17.72 4.22
N GLY A 96 -8.65 -17.45 2.93
CA GLY A 96 -7.40 -16.90 2.39
C GLY A 96 -6.26 -17.92 2.32
N ALA A 97 -5.12 -17.50 1.77
CA ALA A 97 -3.95 -18.35 1.60
C ALA A 97 -2.90 -18.02 2.68
N ARG A 98 -2.68 -18.95 3.61
CA ARG A 98 -1.76 -18.79 4.74
C ARG A 98 -0.47 -19.59 4.49
N TYR A 99 0.67 -18.97 4.76
CA TYR A 99 2.01 -19.54 4.59
C TYR A 99 2.83 -19.26 5.83
N VAL A 100 3.57 -20.24 6.32
CA VAL A 100 4.39 -20.14 7.55
C VAL A 100 5.81 -20.61 7.25
N ALA A 101 6.81 -19.96 7.85
CA ALA A 101 8.20 -20.39 7.69
C ALA A 101 8.44 -21.76 8.37
N PRO A 102 9.10 -22.71 7.70
CA PRO A 102 9.49 -23.98 8.32
C PRO A 102 10.40 -23.73 9.52
N ASN A 103 10.07 -24.32 10.67
CA ASN A 103 10.84 -24.19 11.92
C ASN A 103 10.95 -22.75 12.47
N ASP A 104 10.11 -21.82 12.00
CA ASP A 104 9.98 -20.46 12.54
C ASP A 104 8.50 -20.07 12.56
N ASP A 105 7.86 -20.20 13.72
CA ASP A 105 6.46 -19.83 13.91
C ASP A 105 6.26 -18.31 14.04
N THR A 106 7.34 -17.53 14.08
CA THR A 106 7.32 -16.08 14.17
C THR A 106 7.25 -15.41 12.80
N THR A 107 7.28 -16.19 11.71
CA THR A 107 7.17 -15.69 10.34
C THR A 107 6.01 -16.30 9.59
N GLU A 108 5.08 -15.44 9.19
CA GLU A 108 3.85 -15.82 8.52
C GLU A 108 3.45 -14.78 7.48
N LEU A 109 2.93 -15.26 6.35
CA LEU A 109 2.22 -14.46 5.36
C LEU A 109 0.81 -15.03 5.22
N TRP A 110 -0.20 -14.18 5.38
CA TRP A 110 -1.58 -14.56 5.17
C TRP A 110 -2.26 -13.60 4.20
N GLY A 111 -2.51 -14.10 2.99
CA GLY A 111 -3.13 -13.36 1.89
C GLY A 111 -4.67 -13.51 1.88
N LYS A 112 -5.37 -12.40 1.71
CA LYS A 112 -6.83 -12.34 1.52
C LYS A 112 -7.17 -11.32 0.43
N GLY A 113 -7.58 -11.82 -0.73
CA GLY A 113 -7.78 -10.98 -1.93
C GLY A 113 -6.45 -10.36 -2.37
N PRO A 114 -6.38 -9.05 -2.65
CA PRO A 114 -5.13 -8.38 -3.02
C PRO A 114 -4.25 -8.02 -1.81
N PHE A 115 -4.72 -8.22 -0.58
CA PHE A 115 -4.03 -7.79 0.64
C PHE A 115 -3.34 -8.96 1.32
N ALA A 116 -2.28 -8.65 2.08
CA ALA A 116 -1.62 -9.63 2.94
C ALA A 116 -1.31 -9.05 4.31
N THR A 117 -1.56 -9.83 5.36
CA THR A 117 -1.00 -9.60 6.69
C THR A 117 0.30 -10.39 6.80
N VAL A 118 1.35 -9.75 7.30
CA VAL A 118 2.68 -10.35 7.38
C VAL A 118 3.25 -10.14 8.77
N THR A 119 3.71 -11.23 9.37
CA THR A 119 4.57 -11.21 10.55
C THR A 119 5.94 -11.69 10.10
N TRP A 120 6.99 -10.93 10.40
CA TRP A 120 8.35 -11.23 9.99
C TRP A 120 9.26 -11.26 11.22
N SER A 121 9.79 -12.43 11.57
CA SER A 121 10.62 -12.62 12.78
C SER A 121 9.96 -12.10 14.07
N GLY A 122 8.66 -12.32 14.22
CA GLY A 122 7.87 -11.89 15.38
C GLY A 122 7.36 -10.46 15.32
N GLN A 123 7.78 -9.67 14.32
CA GLN A 123 7.29 -8.31 14.11
C GLN A 123 6.14 -8.30 13.09
N THR A 124 4.96 -7.88 13.52
CA THR A 124 3.83 -7.64 12.60
C THR A 124 4.09 -6.38 11.79
N LEU A 125 3.98 -6.51 10.46
CA LEU A 125 4.07 -5.40 9.53
C LEU A 125 2.68 -4.75 9.31
N PRO A 126 2.63 -3.48 8.88
CA PRO A 126 1.39 -2.88 8.40
C PRO A 126 0.78 -3.71 7.28
N LEU A 127 -0.54 -3.58 7.06
CA LEU A 127 -1.22 -4.29 5.99
C LEU A 127 -0.52 -4.06 4.64
N CYS A 128 -0.12 -5.15 4.01
CA CYS A 128 0.54 -5.14 2.72
C CYS A 128 -0.51 -5.10 1.60
N ALA A 129 -0.33 -4.19 0.66
CA ALA A 129 -1.24 -4.00 -0.47
C ALA A 129 -0.44 -3.63 -1.74
N PRO A 130 -1.00 -3.83 -2.95
CA PRO A 130 -0.41 -3.29 -4.17
C PRO A 130 -0.20 -1.77 -4.07
N ALA A 131 0.75 -1.23 -4.83
CA ALA A 131 0.96 0.20 -4.93
C ALA A 131 -0.33 0.91 -5.36
N GLY A 132 -0.66 2.03 -4.71
CA GLY A 132 -1.89 2.78 -4.96
C GLY A 132 -3.21 2.03 -4.71
N ALA A 133 -3.20 0.92 -3.97
CA ALA A 133 -4.42 0.19 -3.68
C ALA A 133 -5.38 0.98 -2.77
N ILE A 134 -6.67 0.90 -3.09
CA ILE A 134 -7.78 1.37 -2.25
C ILE A 134 -8.03 0.29 -1.19
N ILE A 135 -7.68 0.59 0.07
CA ILE A 135 -7.80 -0.33 1.20
C ILE A 135 -9.06 -0.01 2.01
N PRO A 136 -10.07 -0.90 2.09
CA PRO A 136 -11.23 -0.69 2.94
C PRO A 136 -10.91 -0.81 4.46
N PRO A 137 -11.52 0.02 5.32
CA PRO A 137 -12.35 1.16 4.98
C PRO A 137 -11.51 2.27 4.36
N PHE A 138 -11.91 2.74 3.17
CA PHE A 138 -11.23 3.81 2.46
C PHE A 138 -12.00 5.12 2.65
N ARG A 139 -11.28 6.21 2.86
CA ARG A 139 -11.83 7.56 2.97
C ARG A 139 -11.09 8.47 2.01
N ALA A 140 -11.82 9.40 1.40
CA ALA A 140 -11.25 10.50 0.65
C ALA A 140 -12.13 11.75 0.78
N SER A 141 -11.53 12.93 0.72
CA SER A 141 -12.23 14.20 0.83
C SER A 141 -11.49 15.29 0.08
N GLY A 142 -12.22 16.33 -0.31
CA GLY A 142 -11.66 17.56 -0.85
C GLY A 142 -12.45 18.77 -0.40
N ASN A 143 -11.82 19.94 -0.50
CA ASN A 143 -12.28 21.16 0.16
C ASN A 143 -12.94 22.17 -0.79
N GLU A 144 -12.70 22.08 -2.10
CA GLU A 144 -13.21 23.04 -3.09
C GLU A 144 -13.76 22.35 -4.36
N PRO A 145 -15.09 22.22 -4.47
CA PRO A 145 -16.08 22.34 -3.39
C PRO A 145 -15.93 21.20 -2.37
N PHE A 146 -16.52 21.35 -1.18
CA PHE A 146 -16.44 20.31 -0.14
C PHE A 146 -17.14 19.01 -0.52
N TRP A 147 -16.41 17.89 -0.40
CA TRP A 147 -16.93 16.54 -0.59
C TRP A 147 -16.17 15.55 0.27
N ALA A 148 -16.84 14.46 0.65
CA ALA A 148 -16.19 13.33 1.30
C ALA A 148 -16.82 12.02 0.84
N ILE A 149 -16.03 10.97 0.72
CA ILE A 149 -16.49 9.61 0.52
C ILE A 149 -15.99 8.67 1.60
N THR A 150 -16.79 7.65 1.86
CA THR A 150 -16.34 6.43 2.56
C THR A 150 -16.62 5.22 1.68
N TYR A 151 -15.71 4.26 1.67
CA TYR A 151 -15.87 2.98 0.98
C TYR A 151 -15.56 1.83 1.94
N ASN A 152 -16.54 0.95 2.16
CA ASN A 152 -16.44 -0.14 3.12
C ASN A 152 -16.03 -1.49 2.50
N GLY A 153 -15.74 -1.52 1.19
CA GLY A 153 -15.42 -2.75 0.46
C GLY A 153 -16.51 -3.23 -0.50
N TRP A 154 -17.71 -2.65 -0.42
CA TRP A 154 -18.83 -2.95 -1.32
C TRP A 154 -19.71 -1.75 -1.64
N GLN A 155 -19.69 -0.69 -0.83
CA GLN A 155 -20.50 0.51 -1.01
C GLN A 155 -19.68 1.76 -0.80
N VAL A 156 -19.93 2.77 -1.64
CA VAL A 156 -19.44 4.14 -1.48
C VAL A 156 -20.59 5.01 -0.97
N THR A 157 -20.34 5.75 0.11
CA THR A 157 -21.22 6.83 0.57
C THR A 157 -20.55 8.17 0.28
N LEU A 158 -21.22 9.04 -0.47
CA LEU A 158 -20.82 10.41 -0.78
C LEU A 158 -21.59 11.39 0.11
N THR A 159 -20.84 12.24 0.82
CA THR A 159 -21.35 13.31 1.68
C THR A 159 -20.90 14.65 1.13
N ARG A 160 -21.83 15.61 1.05
CA ARG A 160 -21.58 16.99 0.64
C ARG A 160 -22.40 17.96 1.49
N PRO A 161 -21.83 19.08 1.95
CA PRO A 161 -22.59 20.09 2.69
C PRO A 161 -23.83 20.56 1.91
N GLY A 162 -24.98 20.62 2.59
CA GLY A 162 -26.24 21.06 1.99
C GLY A 162 -26.96 20.04 1.10
N HIS A 163 -26.45 18.81 0.99
CA HIS A 163 -27.06 17.73 0.21
C HIS A 163 -27.25 16.46 1.07
N PRO A 164 -28.28 15.64 0.80
CA PRO A 164 -28.41 14.35 1.46
C PRO A 164 -27.28 13.40 1.05
N ASP A 165 -26.85 12.54 1.98
CA ASP A 165 -25.87 11.49 1.70
C ASP A 165 -26.39 10.55 0.62
N GLN A 166 -25.51 10.18 -0.30
CA GLN A 166 -25.82 9.28 -1.41
C GLN A 166 -24.96 8.04 -1.30
N THR A 167 -25.58 6.86 -1.20
CA THR A 167 -24.87 5.57 -1.12
C THR A 167 -25.12 4.76 -2.39
N ARG A 168 -24.05 4.14 -2.92
CA ARG A 168 -24.10 3.29 -4.11
C ARG A 168 -23.19 2.07 -3.93
N ASP A 169 -23.62 0.94 -4.47
CA ASP A 169 -22.75 -0.23 -4.59
C ASP A 169 -21.56 0.12 -5.48
N ALA A 170 -20.38 -0.33 -5.08
CA ALA A 170 -19.14 0.03 -5.72
C ALA A 170 -18.20 -1.17 -5.83
N GLN A 171 -17.41 -1.18 -6.89
CA GLN A 171 -16.40 -2.19 -7.16
C GLN A 171 -15.18 -1.55 -7.79
N ILE A 172 -14.02 -2.19 -7.62
CA ILE A 172 -12.80 -1.80 -8.34
C ILE A 172 -13.02 -2.15 -9.82
N SER A 173 -13.04 -1.14 -10.69
CA SER A 173 -13.24 -1.30 -12.13
C SER A 173 -11.92 -1.31 -12.91
N GLU A 174 -10.87 -0.71 -12.36
CA GLU A 174 -9.56 -0.61 -12.99
C GLU A 174 -8.45 -0.64 -11.94
N THR A 175 -7.36 -1.33 -12.25
CA THR A 175 -6.13 -1.33 -11.46
C THR A 175 -4.96 -1.10 -12.39
N THR A 176 -4.12 -0.13 -12.06
CA THR A 176 -2.92 0.24 -12.81
C THR A 176 -1.71 0.18 -11.89
N SER A 177 -0.51 0.37 -12.44
CA SER A 177 0.71 0.52 -11.63
C SER A 177 0.74 1.81 -10.80
N ARG A 178 -0.17 2.76 -11.04
CA ARG A 178 -0.20 4.07 -10.37
C ARG A 178 -1.44 4.29 -9.51
N GLY A 179 -2.29 3.29 -9.31
CA GLY A 179 -3.53 3.47 -8.57
C GLY A 179 -4.69 2.61 -9.03
N GLN A 180 -5.84 2.84 -8.41
CA GLN A 180 -7.08 2.10 -8.66
C GLN A 180 -8.26 3.03 -8.90
N THR A 181 -9.24 2.52 -9.65
CA THR A 181 -10.51 3.18 -9.89
C THR A 181 -11.63 2.38 -9.25
N LEU A 182 -12.46 3.02 -8.42
CA LEU A 182 -13.78 2.54 -8.04
C LEU A 182 -14.83 3.07 -9.02
N GLN A 183 -15.72 2.17 -9.44
CA GLN A 183 -16.97 2.53 -10.09
C GLN A 183 -18.11 2.34 -9.08
N ALA A 184 -18.84 3.41 -8.77
CA ALA A 184 -20.01 3.36 -7.88
C ALA A 184 -21.32 3.54 -8.67
N GLY A 185 -22.19 2.53 -8.64
CA GLY A 185 -23.38 2.44 -9.49
C GLY A 185 -23.09 1.94 -10.91
N GLN A 186 -24.12 1.99 -11.77
CA GLN A 186 -24.10 1.40 -13.11
C GLN A 186 -24.48 2.42 -14.19
N GLY A 187 -24.07 2.14 -15.42
CA GLY A 187 -24.44 2.92 -16.60
C GLY A 187 -23.83 4.34 -16.62
N PRO A 188 -24.43 5.26 -17.38
CA PRO A 188 -23.87 6.61 -17.63
C PRO A 188 -23.87 7.53 -16.40
N HIS A 189 -24.50 7.12 -15.30
CA HIS A 189 -24.54 7.88 -14.04
C HIS A 189 -23.70 7.24 -12.94
N ALA A 190 -22.85 6.27 -13.29
CA ALA A 190 -21.88 5.72 -12.35
C ALA A 190 -20.84 6.78 -11.98
N TRP A 191 -20.44 6.81 -10.72
CA TRP A 191 -19.33 7.66 -10.29
C TRP A 191 -18.02 6.94 -10.55
N LYS A 192 -17.03 7.68 -11.05
CA LYS A 192 -15.66 7.17 -11.20
C LYS A 192 -14.76 7.83 -10.16
N ILE A 193 -14.33 7.07 -9.16
CA ILE A 193 -13.39 7.53 -8.14
C ILE A 193 -12.01 6.94 -8.46
N THR A 194 -11.07 7.77 -8.89
CA THR A 194 -9.70 7.36 -9.21
C THR A 194 -8.78 7.78 -8.07
N ALA A 195 -8.17 6.82 -7.37
CA ALA A 195 -7.16 7.06 -6.35
C ALA A 195 -5.77 6.75 -6.93
N SER A 196 -4.93 7.78 -7.07
CA SER A 196 -3.57 7.67 -7.60
C SER A 196 -2.56 7.58 -6.47
N ASP A 197 -1.49 6.81 -6.66
CA ASP A 197 -0.35 6.70 -5.76
C ASP A 197 0.52 7.97 -5.83
N SER A 198 0.06 9.00 -5.13
CA SER A 198 0.68 10.32 -5.08
C SER A 198 0.28 10.98 -3.78
N VAL A 199 1.27 11.43 -3.01
CA VAL A 199 1.01 12.12 -1.74
C VAL A 199 0.18 13.38 -2.01
N CYS A 200 -0.87 13.56 -1.20
CA CYS A 200 -1.80 14.68 -1.27
C CYS A 200 -1.85 15.36 0.09
N THR A 201 -1.64 16.67 0.14
CA THR A 201 -1.76 17.44 1.39
C THR A 201 -3.14 18.08 1.44
N ASP A 202 -3.91 17.76 2.49
CA ASP A 202 -5.22 18.38 2.73
C ASP A 202 -5.04 19.89 2.94
N THR A 203 -5.74 20.69 2.13
CA THR A 203 -5.60 22.16 2.14
C THR A 203 -6.19 22.83 3.37
N MET A 204 -7.06 22.15 4.12
CA MET A 204 -7.66 22.67 5.35
C MET A 204 -6.84 22.34 6.59
N THR A 205 -6.36 21.10 6.69
CA THR A 205 -5.69 20.60 7.91
C THR A 205 -4.16 20.55 7.77
N GLY A 206 -3.64 20.58 6.54
CA GLY A 206 -2.24 20.33 6.23
C GLY A 206 -1.83 18.86 6.40
N MET A 207 -2.77 17.94 6.65
CA MET A 207 -2.50 16.52 6.83
C MET A 207 -2.12 15.87 5.50
N PRO A 208 -0.97 15.19 5.41
CA PRO A 208 -0.63 14.43 4.22
C PRO A 208 -1.37 13.09 4.18
N HIS A 209 -1.85 12.73 3.00
CA HIS A 209 -2.50 11.47 2.67
C HIS A 209 -1.73 10.74 1.57
N PRO A 210 -1.74 9.40 1.53
CA PRO A 210 -0.98 8.64 0.56
C PRO A 210 -1.48 8.76 -0.88
N GLN A 211 -2.71 9.22 -1.11
CA GLN A 211 -3.31 9.21 -2.44
C GLN A 211 -3.96 10.54 -2.81
N THR A 212 -3.76 10.96 -4.06
CA THR A 212 -4.57 11.98 -4.73
C THR A 212 -5.78 11.30 -5.34
N VAL A 213 -6.97 11.83 -5.04
CA VAL A 213 -8.25 11.25 -5.46
C VAL A 213 -9.00 12.21 -6.37
N THR A 214 -9.53 11.68 -7.46
CA THR A 214 -10.52 12.39 -8.29
C THR A 214 -11.85 11.64 -8.27
N LEU A 215 -12.94 12.36 -7.98
CA LEU A 215 -14.31 11.87 -8.09
C LEU A 215 -14.96 12.52 -9.32
N ASN A 216 -15.40 11.71 -10.27
CA ASN A 216 -16.15 12.17 -11.43
C ASN A 216 -17.63 11.76 -11.27
N GLN A 217 -18.52 12.73 -11.27
CA GLN A 217 -19.97 12.57 -11.17
C GLN A 217 -20.64 13.36 -12.31
N GLY A 218 -21.04 12.67 -13.39
CA GLY A 218 -21.50 13.36 -14.60
C GLY A 218 -20.39 14.23 -15.18
N ASP A 219 -20.67 15.51 -15.40
CA ASP A 219 -19.70 16.49 -15.91
C ASP A 219 -18.86 17.16 -14.81
N GLN A 220 -19.11 16.82 -13.54
CA GLN A 220 -18.40 17.40 -12.40
C GLN A 220 -17.21 16.53 -12.01
N THR A 221 -16.04 17.16 -11.86
CA THR A 221 -14.83 16.54 -11.32
C THR A 221 -14.48 17.22 -10.00
N TYR A 222 -14.27 16.42 -8.96
CA TYR A 222 -13.83 16.85 -7.65
C TYR A 222 -12.46 16.26 -7.37
N THR A 223 -11.55 17.06 -6.82
CA THR A 223 -10.21 16.63 -6.43
C THR A 223 -10.07 16.66 -4.92
N GLY A 224 -9.27 15.75 -4.37
CA GLY A 224 -9.07 15.63 -2.94
C GLY A 224 -7.98 14.64 -2.58
N CYS A 225 -7.86 14.40 -1.29
CA CYS A 225 -6.88 13.50 -0.68
C CYS A 225 -7.58 12.24 -0.17
N GLY A 226 -6.90 11.10 -0.18
CA GLY A 226 -7.48 9.85 0.28
C GLY A 226 -6.48 8.82 0.77
N GLY A 227 -7.03 7.80 1.43
CA GLY A 227 -6.25 6.78 2.13
C GLY A 227 -5.82 7.23 3.52
N ALA A 228 -5.31 6.28 4.29
CA ALA A 228 -5.02 6.45 5.71
C ALA A 228 -3.62 7.10 5.91
N PRO A 229 -3.53 8.30 6.53
CA PRO A 229 -2.26 9.03 6.72
C PRO A 229 -1.16 8.23 7.43
N GLU A 230 -1.51 7.31 8.32
CA GLU A 230 -0.55 6.47 9.06
C GLU A 230 0.33 5.62 8.13
N ARG A 231 -0.16 5.29 6.92
CA ARG A 231 0.63 4.54 5.93
C ARG A 231 1.83 5.34 5.43
N LEU A 232 1.82 6.66 5.56
CA LEU A 232 2.97 7.52 5.26
C LEU A 232 4.04 7.51 6.35
N LEU A 233 3.71 7.06 7.55
CA LEU A 233 4.63 7.01 8.70
C LEU A 233 5.16 5.59 8.95
N GLN A 234 4.31 4.59 8.77
CA GLN A 234 4.60 3.18 9.08
C GLN A 234 5.42 2.48 7.99
N GLY A 235 6.00 1.33 8.34
CA GLY A 235 6.78 0.51 7.41
C GLY A 235 8.13 1.12 7.05
N ALA A 236 8.63 2.01 7.91
CA ALA A 236 9.92 2.65 7.75
C ALA A 236 10.53 2.94 9.13
N THR A 237 11.86 3.05 9.15
CA THR A 237 12.63 3.57 10.28
C THR A 237 13.14 4.95 9.90
N TRP A 238 12.69 5.96 10.63
CA TRP A 238 13.01 7.37 10.39
C TRP A 238 14.22 7.77 11.22
N ARG A 239 15.37 8.00 10.57
CA ARG A 239 16.60 8.47 11.23
C ARG A 239 16.49 9.95 11.52
N VAL A 240 16.68 10.35 12.76
CA VAL A 240 16.58 11.76 13.17
C VAL A 240 17.78 12.53 12.65
N THR A 241 17.53 13.61 11.92
CA THR A 241 18.57 14.49 11.36
C THR A 241 18.65 15.82 12.08
N HIS A 242 17.52 16.35 12.55
CA HIS A 242 17.45 17.60 13.30
C HIS A 242 16.41 17.53 14.41
N ILE A 243 16.69 18.19 15.52
CA ILE A 243 15.72 18.48 16.58
C ILE A 243 15.73 19.98 16.78
N ASN A 244 14.62 20.62 16.45
CA ASN A 244 14.52 22.06 16.25
C ASN A 244 15.58 22.49 15.22
N ASP A 245 16.33 23.56 15.51
CA ASP A 245 17.39 24.04 14.64
C ASP A 245 18.74 23.34 14.89
N ALA A 246 18.80 22.36 15.81
CA ALA A 246 20.02 21.66 16.14
C ALA A 246 20.19 20.38 15.29
N PRO A 247 21.29 20.26 14.52
CA PRO A 247 21.58 19.04 13.78
C PRO A 247 21.92 17.89 14.73
N VAL A 248 21.54 16.68 14.33
CA VAL A 248 21.93 15.42 14.96
C VAL A 248 23.07 14.81 14.16
N SER A 249 24.07 14.25 14.85
CA SER A 249 25.20 13.59 14.19
C SER A 249 24.73 12.51 13.22
N ALA A 250 25.30 12.44 12.02
CA ALA A 250 25.00 11.38 11.05
C ALA A 250 25.37 9.98 11.56
N THR A 251 26.29 9.87 12.53
CA THR A 251 26.65 8.62 13.20
C THR A 251 25.72 8.26 14.36
N SER A 252 24.77 9.13 14.71
CA SER A 252 23.81 8.85 15.77
C SER A 252 22.91 7.68 15.40
N SER A 253 22.54 6.90 16.40
CA SER A 253 21.54 5.84 16.27
C SER A 253 20.11 6.32 16.53
N ALA A 254 19.90 7.64 16.66
CA ALA A 254 18.58 8.20 16.92
C ALA A 254 17.61 7.93 15.77
N GLU A 255 16.56 7.17 16.05
CA GLU A 255 15.58 6.74 15.06
C GLU A 255 14.19 6.58 15.67
N ILE A 256 13.17 6.76 14.83
CA ILE A 256 11.76 6.67 15.21
C ILE A 256 11.07 5.68 14.26
N THR A 257 10.30 4.76 14.82
CA THR A 257 9.51 3.79 14.07
C THR A 257 8.05 3.85 14.52
N PHE A 258 7.16 4.10 13.57
CA PHE A 258 5.72 3.99 13.76
C PHE A 258 5.29 2.57 13.43
N LEU A 259 4.74 1.88 14.43
CA LEU A 259 4.35 0.47 14.36
C LEU A 259 2.83 0.34 14.18
N PRO A 260 2.35 -0.82 13.71
CA PRO A 260 0.92 -1.16 13.76
C PRO A 260 0.35 -1.04 15.18
N ASN A 261 -0.97 -0.97 15.29
CA ASN A 261 -1.69 -0.80 16.56
C ASN A 261 -1.31 0.47 17.33
N ASN A 262 -0.98 1.55 16.61
CA ASN A 262 -0.72 2.87 17.17
C ASN A 262 0.45 2.91 18.17
N GLN A 263 1.45 2.06 17.96
CA GLN A 263 2.65 2.01 18.79
C GLN A 263 3.78 2.84 18.19
N LEU A 264 4.56 3.46 19.07
CA LEU A 264 5.77 4.18 18.73
C LEU A 264 6.95 3.48 19.41
N ALA A 265 8.03 3.27 18.68
CA ALA A 265 9.28 2.76 19.23
C ALA A 265 10.46 3.46 18.57
N GLY A 266 11.63 3.34 19.18
CA GLY A 266 12.85 3.84 18.55
C GLY A 266 14.05 3.81 19.48
N ASN A 267 15.12 4.44 19.02
CA ASN A 267 16.33 4.69 19.78
C ASN A 267 16.53 6.21 19.88
N SER A 268 16.83 6.70 21.08
CA SER A 268 17.02 8.13 21.37
C SER A 268 18.47 8.59 21.21
N GLY A 269 19.35 7.74 20.68
CA GLY A 269 20.79 7.92 20.59
C GLY A 269 21.53 7.15 21.69
N CYS A 270 20.97 7.13 22.91
CA CYS A 270 21.50 6.38 24.05
C CYS A 270 20.63 5.16 24.40
N ASN A 271 19.32 5.37 24.57
CA ASN A 271 18.39 4.36 25.07
C ASN A 271 17.33 3.99 24.04
N ARG A 272 16.68 2.85 24.25
CA ARG A 272 15.47 2.51 23.51
C ARG A 272 14.29 3.16 24.19
N PHE A 273 13.40 3.73 23.39
CA PHE A 273 12.14 4.30 23.86
C PHE A 273 10.94 3.61 23.23
N PHE A 274 9.81 3.73 23.90
CA PHE A 274 8.53 3.20 23.46
C PHE A 274 7.40 4.13 23.90
N GLY A 275 6.26 4.03 23.23
CA GLY A 275 5.05 4.75 23.56
C GLY A 275 3.91 4.38 22.63
N SER A 276 2.87 5.21 22.66
CA SER A 276 1.73 5.11 21.75
C SER A 276 1.53 6.44 21.05
N TYR A 277 1.06 6.42 19.82
CA TYR A 277 0.66 7.62 19.10
C TYR A 277 -0.84 7.62 18.83
N THR A 278 -1.42 8.79 18.61
CA THR A 278 -2.79 8.93 18.13
C THR A 278 -2.75 9.85 16.93
N LEU A 279 -3.19 9.33 15.79
CA LEU A 279 -3.31 10.08 14.55
C LEU A 279 -4.79 10.30 14.28
N THR A 280 -5.18 11.56 14.18
CA THR A 280 -6.51 12.00 13.73
C THR A 280 -6.41 12.59 12.32
N GLY A 281 -7.50 13.13 11.79
CA GLY A 281 -7.46 13.86 10.50
C GLY A 281 -6.67 15.16 10.55
N GLU A 282 -6.29 15.64 11.74
CA GLU A 282 -5.68 16.96 11.94
C GLU A 282 -4.38 16.92 12.76
N SER A 283 -4.25 15.94 13.65
CA SER A 283 -3.17 15.91 14.64
C SER A 283 -2.50 14.55 14.80
N LEU A 284 -1.22 14.58 15.10
CA LEU A 284 -0.42 13.44 15.53
C LEU A 284 0.10 13.74 16.94
N THR A 285 -0.34 12.96 17.93
CA THR A 285 0.08 13.13 19.33
C THR A 285 0.70 11.83 19.85
N VAL A 286 1.53 11.94 20.89
CA VAL A 286 2.18 10.79 21.52
C VAL A 286 1.91 10.77 23.02
N LYS A 287 1.68 9.57 23.57
CA LYS A 287 1.41 9.33 24.98
C LYS A 287 2.16 8.11 25.50
N GLY A 288 2.41 8.11 26.81
CA GLY A 288 3.04 6.99 27.49
C GLY A 288 4.48 6.74 27.05
N LEU A 289 5.22 7.81 26.74
CA LEU A 289 6.65 7.70 26.44
C LEU A 289 7.41 7.15 27.65
N GLY A 290 8.09 6.03 27.44
CA GLY A 290 9.04 5.43 28.37
C GLY A 290 10.36 5.17 27.66
N SER A 291 11.45 5.13 28.43
CA SER A 291 12.80 4.82 27.94
C SER A 291 13.51 3.87 28.89
N THR A 292 14.45 3.10 28.37
CA THR A 292 15.40 2.34 29.21
C THR A 292 16.35 3.31 29.93
N ARG A 293 17.13 2.81 30.89
CA ARG A 293 18.07 3.64 31.67
C ARG A 293 19.49 3.08 31.60
N MET A 294 20.18 3.37 30.50
CA MET A 294 21.61 3.18 30.35
C MET A 294 22.32 4.53 30.46
N ALA A 295 23.57 4.50 30.91
CA ALA A 295 24.43 5.68 30.94
C ALA A 295 25.29 5.71 29.68
N CYS A 296 25.18 6.79 28.90
CA CYS A 296 26.00 7.06 27.72
C CYS A 296 26.87 8.32 27.93
N ALA A 297 27.58 8.74 26.89
CA ALA A 297 28.30 10.01 26.93
C ALA A 297 27.33 11.19 27.15
N PRO A 298 27.78 12.31 27.76
CA PRO A 298 26.90 13.44 28.07
C PRO A 298 26.13 14.00 26.85
N ASN A 299 26.75 13.98 25.67
CA ASN A 299 26.10 14.46 24.44
C ASN A 299 24.94 13.56 23.99
N ASP A 300 25.05 12.24 24.18
CA ASP A 300 24.01 11.28 23.81
C ASP A 300 22.83 11.35 24.78
N MET A 301 23.12 11.55 26.06
CA MET A 301 22.10 11.81 27.09
C MET A 301 21.32 13.10 26.78
N ALA A 302 22.04 14.18 26.43
CA ALA A 302 21.40 15.44 26.05
C ALA A 302 20.58 15.32 24.76
N LEU A 303 21.03 14.50 23.79
CA LEU A 303 20.27 14.19 22.59
C LEU A 303 18.97 13.44 22.95
N GLU A 304 19.06 12.44 23.81
CA GLU A 304 17.91 11.68 24.29
C GLU A 304 16.86 12.59 24.94
N ASP A 305 17.26 13.41 25.90
CA ASP A 305 16.36 14.29 26.63
C ASP A 305 15.62 15.23 25.66
N ARG A 306 16.35 15.86 24.74
CA ARG A 306 15.75 16.73 23.72
C ARG A 306 14.77 15.98 22.82
N LEU A 307 15.14 14.78 22.37
CA LEU A 307 14.27 14.00 21.48
C LEU A 307 12.96 13.62 22.19
N LEU A 308 13.06 13.05 23.39
CA LEU A 308 11.89 12.60 24.15
C LEU A 308 10.99 13.77 24.55
N GLN A 309 11.57 14.92 24.91
CA GLN A 309 10.81 16.13 25.21
C GLN A 309 10.02 16.61 23.98
N ASN A 310 10.65 16.68 22.81
CA ASN A 310 9.98 17.09 21.57
C ASN A 310 8.91 16.07 21.15
N LEU A 311 9.19 14.77 21.26
CA LEU A 311 8.21 13.71 20.97
C LEU A 311 6.96 13.82 21.86
N SER A 312 7.11 14.24 23.12
CA SER A 312 5.99 14.44 24.05
C SER A 312 5.08 15.62 23.68
N GLN A 313 5.55 16.49 22.79
CA GLN A 313 4.87 17.72 22.34
C GLN A 313 4.46 17.65 20.87
N LEU A 314 4.38 16.45 20.28
CA LEU A 314 3.96 16.29 18.89
C LEU A 314 2.53 16.76 18.67
N GLU A 315 2.34 17.48 17.56
CA GLU A 315 1.04 18.02 17.14
C GLU A 315 0.64 17.56 15.74
N GLY A 316 1.60 17.24 14.87
CA GLY A 316 1.33 16.88 13.48
C GLY A 316 2.59 16.47 12.72
N PHE A 317 2.43 16.17 11.44
CA PHE A 317 3.57 15.87 10.57
C PHE A 317 3.32 16.35 9.14
N THR A 318 4.41 16.52 8.40
CA THR A 318 4.43 16.75 6.96
C THR A 318 5.48 15.85 6.32
N LEU A 319 5.33 15.63 5.01
CA LEU A 319 6.38 15.08 4.17
C LEU A 319 6.84 16.18 3.22
N ASP A 320 8.06 16.69 3.41
CA ASP A 320 8.64 17.72 2.55
C ASP A 320 9.07 17.09 1.20
N GLU A 321 9.58 15.86 1.27
CA GLU A 321 9.84 14.94 0.17
C GLU A 321 9.33 13.55 0.58
N PRO A 322 9.17 12.59 -0.35
CA PRO A 322 8.73 11.24 0.00
C PRO A 322 9.52 10.61 1.16
N ASP A 323 10.82 10.91 1.28
CA ASP A 323 11.74 10.35 2.29
C ASP A 323 12.14 11.32 3.41
N VAL A 324 11.53 12.50 3.49
CA VAL A 324 11.86 13.53 4.49
C VAL A 324 10.60 13.83 5.31
N LEU A 325 10.63 13.37 6.56
CA LEU A 325 9.56 13.56 7.54
C LEU A 325 9.90 14.75 8.43
N THR A 326 8.95 15.68 8.52
CA THR A 326 8.98 16.76 9.50
C THR A 326 7.85 16.54 10.49
N LEU A 327 8.21 16.24 11.73
CA LEU A 327 7.28 16.12 12.86
C LEU A 327 7.18 17.47 13.57
N ARG A 328 6.00 18.09 13.54
CA ARG A 328 5.77 19.38 14.19
C ARG A 328 5.48 19.19 15.68
N THR A 329 6.04 20.08 16.49
CA THR A 329 5.82 20.13 17.94
C THR A 329 5.43 21.54 18.36
N ALA A 330 4.89 21.69 19.57
CA ALA A 330 4.57 23.01 20.13
C ALA A 330 5.76 23.98 20.19
N GLY A 331 6.99 23.46 20.31
CA GLY A 331 8.22 24.25 20.49
C GLY A 331 9.18 24.27 19.30
N GLY A 332 8.83 23.63 18.17
CA GLY A 332 9.70 23.48 17.02
C GLY A 332 9.37 22.24 16.19
N ALA A 333 10.37 21.49 15.72
CA ALA A 333 10.15 20.32 14.88
C ALA A 333 11.27 19.29 14.96
N ILE A 334 10.95 18.02 14.74
CA ILE A 334 11.93 16.96 14.51
C ILE A 334 11.96 16.67 13.02
N ARG A 335 13.12 16.74 12.38
CA ARG A 335 13.30 16.28 10.99
C ARG A 335 13.95 14.91 10.99
N ALA A 336 13.45 14.02 10.16
CA ALA A 336 13.95 12.67 10.02
C ALA A 336 13.89 12.18 8.56
N THR A 337 14.70 11.17 8.23
CA THR A 337 14.74 10.62 6.87
C THR A 337 14.84 9.11 6.84
N THR A 338 14.31 8.52 5.78
CA THR A 338 14.50 7.11 5.43
C THR A 338 15.70 6.88 4.51
N ARG A 339 16.35 7.95 4.01
CA ARG A 339 17.54 7.82 3.16
C ARG A 339 18.74 7.32 3.99
N PRO A 340 19.61 6.50 3.39
CA PRO A 340 20.95 6.28 3.94
C PRO A 340 21.68 7.62 4.02
N LEU A 341 22.31 7.89 5.17
CA LEU A 341 23.20 9.04 5.39
C LEU A 341 24.62 8.71 4.90
#